data_AF-A0A370XBL8-F1
#
_entry.id   AF-A0A370XBL8-F1
#
_cell.length_a   1.000
_cell.length_b   1.000
_cell.length_c   1.000
_cell.angle_alpha   90.00
_cell.angle_beta   90.00
_cell.angle_gamma   90.00
#
_symmetry.space_group_name_H-M   'P 1'
#
loop_
_entity.id
_entity.type
_entity.pdbx_description
1 polymer ?
#
loop_
_entity_poly.entity_id
_entity_poly.type
_entity_poly.pdbx_seq_one_letter_code
_entity_poly.pdbx_strand_id
1 'polypeptide(L)'
;MPSELIGTSALGIAALISIVLTMLRRPRWTDTVSIERVSRVFLFGLAAQCLHFMEESLTHFPVRLPELLGLPPWPDDFFVVFNLLWLAVWILSSIGLRAGYRVAMFPIWFFAISCLVNLIAHPILSLAVGGYFPGLLTSPLVGLFGVWLVMRLIALTRPSR
;
A
#
# COMPACT_ATOMS: atom_id res chain seq x y z
N MET A 1 -1.67 -14.56 16.91
CA MET A 1 -0.98 -14.95 15.65
C MET A 1 -1.88 -15.41 14.50
N PRO A 2 -2.89 -16.29 14.67
CA PRO A 2 -3.73 -16.67 13.53
C PRO A 2 -4.59 -15.50 12.99
N SER A 3 -5.06 -14.58 13.85
CA SER A 3 -5.91 -13.47 13.41
C SER A 3 -5.14 -12.41 12.63
N GLU A 4 -3.89 -12.15 13.00
CA GLU A 4 -2.96 -11.24 12.33
C GLU A 4 -2.62 -11.76 10.94
N LEU A 5 -2.33 -13.06 10.82
CA LEU A 5 -2.03 -13.71 9.53
C LEU A 5 -3.23 -13.71 8.58
N ILE A 6 -4.41 -14.11 9.08
CA ILE A 6 -5.64 -14.12 8.28
C ILE A 6 -6.01 -12.69 7.89
N GLY A 7 -5.95 -11.78 8.85
CA GLY A 7 -6.27 -10.37 8.71
C GLY A 7 -5.40 -9.60 7.72
N THR A 8 -4.13 -9.99 7.60
CA THR A 8 -3.16 -9.38 6.67
C THR A 8 -2.97 -10.18 5.37
N SER A 9 -3.73 -11.25 5.16
CA SER A 9 -3.59 -12.14 4.00
C SER A 9 -3.73 -11.44 2.65
N ALA A 10 -4.59 -10.42 2.55
CA ALA A 10 -4.74 -9.58 1.35
C ALA A 10 -3.42 -8.88 0.96
N LEU A 11 -2.61 -8.49 1.94
CA LEU A 11 -1.27 -7.93 1.70
C LEU A 11 -0.30 -8.98 1.17
N GLY A 12 -0.44 -10.24 1.57
CA GLY A 12 0.31 -11.35 0.98
C GLY A 12 0.05 -11.49 -0.52
N ILE A 13 -1.21 -11.40 -0.94
CA ILE A 13 -1.60 -11.42 -2.36
C ILE A 13 -1.03 -10.20 -3.09
N ALA A 14 -1.16 -9.00 -2.51
CA ALA A 14 -0.59 -7.78 -3.08
C ALA A 14 0.94 -7.86 -3.24
N ALA A 15 1.63 -8.46 -2.26
CA ALA A 15 3.08 -8.69 -2.32
C ALA A 15 3.44 -9.65 -3.46
N LEU A 16 2.73 -10.76 -3.62
CA LEU A 16 2.94 -11.71 -4.72
C LEU A 16 2.75 -11.04 -6.10
N ILE A 17 1.67 -10.27 -6.27
CA ILE A 17 1.43 -9.50 -7.51
C ILE A 17 2.60 -8.55 -7.76
N SER A 18 3.11 -7.89 -6.72
CA SER A 18 4.20 -6.92 -6.82
C SER A 18 5.54 -7.55 -7.16
N ILE A 19 5.81 -8.75 -6.64
CA ILE A 19 6.98 -9.56 -7.03
C ILE A 19 6.90 -9.91 -8.51
N VAL A 20 5.76 -10.43 -8.96
CA VAL A 20 5.52 -10.79 -10.36
C VAL A 20 5.71 -9.57 -11.26
N LEU A 21 5.11 -8.42 -10.93
CA LEU A 21 5.30 -7.19 -11.70
C LEU A 21 6.75 -6.72 -11.73
N THR A 22 7.49 -6.87 -10.64
CA THR A 22 8.92 -6.53 -10.56
C THR A 22 9.79 -7.45 -11.43
N MET A 23 9.42 -8.73 -11.52
CA MET A 23 10.07 -9.69 -12.40
C MET A 23 9.77 -9.40 -13.88
N LEU A 24 8.48 -9.23 -14.19
CA LEU A 24 7.95 -9.07 -15.54
C LEU A 24 8.15 -7.67 -16.15
N ARG A 25 8.51 -6.66 -15.35
CA ARG A 25 8.67 -5.29 -15.84
C ARG A 25 10.03 -4.70 -15.49
N ARG A 26 10.66 -4.07 -16.47
CA ARG A 26 11.98 -3.44 -16.38
C ARG A 26 11.86 -1.92 -16.44
N PRO A 27 12.33 -1.18 -15.43
CA PRO A 27 12.33 0.28 -15.45
C PRO A 27 13.29 0.84 -16.50
N ARG A 28 12.90 1.96 -17.10
CA ARG A 28 13.73 2.71 -18.05
C ARG A 28 14.55 3.75 -17.29
N TRP A 29 15.72 3.35 -16.79
CA TRP A 29 16.54 4.21 -15.92
C TRP A 29 17.04 5.51 -16.58
N THR A 30 17.10 5.55 -17.90
CA THR A 30 17.44 6.76 -18.66
C THR A 30 16.31 7.79 -18.73
N ASP A 31 15.07 7.41 -18.40
CA ASP A 31 13.89 8.28 -18.40
C ASP A 31 13.76 9.01 -17.05
N THR A 32 14.69 9.93 -16.79
CA THR A 32 14.81 10.68 -15.52
C THR A 32 13.57 11.49 -15.19
N VAL A 33 12.89 12.03 -16.21
CA VAL A 33 11.62 12.78 -16.04
C VAL A 33 10.52 11.86 -15.51
N SER A 34 10.39 10.65 -16.03
CA SER A 34 9.39 9.69 -15.53
C SER A 34 9.73 9.18 -14.13
N ILE A 35 11.02 8.99 -13.81
CA ILE A 35 11.47 8.64 -12.46
C ILE A 35 11.07 9.72 -11.45
N GLU A 36 11.31 10.99 -11.77
CA GLU A 36 10.94 12.12 -10.91
C GLU A 36 9.41 12.19 -10.71
N ARG A 37 8.63 11.98 -11.78
CA ARG A 37 7.16 11.93 -11.70
C ARG A 37 6.67 10.78 -10.82
N VAL A 38 7.23 9.57 -10.97
CA VAL A 38 6.91 8.42 -10.11
C VAL A 38 7.26 8.75 -8.66
N SER A 39 8.45 9.28 -8.40
CA SER A 39 8.88 9.61 -7.03
C SER A 39 7.98 10.64 -6.36
N ARG A 40 7.56 11.70 -7.07
CA ARG A 40 6.62 12.69 -6.52
C ARG A 40 5.27 12.07 -6.16
N VAL A 41 4.66 11.34 -7.10
CA VAL A 41 3.36 10.68 -6.86
C VAL A 41 3.48 9.68 -5.72
N PHE A 42 4.58 8.94 -5.65
CA PHE A 42 4.84 7.99 -4.57
C PHE A 42 4.99 8.68 -3.21
N LEU A 43 5.72 9.80 -3.11
CA LEU A 43 5.87 10.54 -1.85
C LEU A 43 4.55 11.17 -1.39
N PHE A 44 3.74 11.73 -2.29
CA PHE A 44 2.40 12.23 -1.93
C PHE A 44 1.46 11.10 -1.52
N GLY A 45 1.52 9.96 -2.21
CA GLY A 45 0.81 8.75 -1.82
C GLY A 45 1.22 8.29 -0.42
N LEU A 46 2.52 8.29 -0.12
CA LEU A 46 3.03 7.90 1.19
C LEU A 46 2.53 8.83 2.30
N ALA A 47 2.48 10.14 2.05
CA ALA A 47 1.87 11.09 2.98
C ALA A 47 0.38 10.79 3.22
N ALA A 48 -0.37 10.46 2.16
CA ALA A 48 -1.77 10.02 2.29
C ALA A 48 -1.89 8.71 3.07
N GLN A 49 -0.95 7.77 2.90
CA GLN A 49 -0.91 6.53 3.67
C GLN A 49 -0.63 6.78 5.15
N CYS A 50 0.19 7.77 5.51
CA CYS A 50 0.37 8.18 6.90
C CYS A 50 -0.94 8.71 7.51
N LEU A 51 -1.70 9.52 6.75
CA LEU A 51 -3.03 9.97 7.19
C LEU A 51 -4.01 8.81 7.33
N HIS A 52 -3.92 7.83 6.45
CA HIS A 52 -4.76 6.63 6.50
C HIS A 52 -4.47 5.76 7.72
N PHE A 53 -3.19 5.48 7.97
CA PHE A 53 -2.76 4.79 9.18
C PHE A 53 -3.18 5.54 10.45
N MET A 54 -3.11 6.88 10.44
CA MET A 54 -3.59 7.71 11.54
C MET A 54 -5.09 7.56 11.76
N GLU A 55 -5.92 7.62 10.72
CA GLU A 55 -7.37 7.39 10.82
C GLU A 55 -7.65 6.02 11.41
N GLU A 56 -7.06 4.95 10.86
CA GLU A 56 -7.25 3.57 11.31
C GLU A 56 -6.86 3.38 12.78
N SER A 57 -5.78 4.04 13.23
CA SER A 57 -5.32 4.02 14.62
C SER A 57 -6.30 4.73 15.55
N LEU A 58 -6.78 5.92 15.17
CA LEU A 58 -7.72 6.72 15.97
C LEU A 58 -9.12 6.10 16.04
N THR A 59 -9.47 5.27 15.07
CA THR A 59 -10.81 4.67 14.95
C THR A 59 -10.83 3.17 15.21
N HIS A 60 -9.74 2.64 15.78
CA HIS A 60 -9.61 1.28 16.28
C HIS A 60 -9.77 0.18 15.21
N PHE A 61 -9.22 0.39 14.01
CA PHE A 61 -9.14 -0.65 12.98
C PHE A 61 -8.57 -2.00 13.47
N PRO A 62 -7.46 -2.07 14.25
CA PRO A 62 -6.91 -3.36 14.71
C PRO A 62 -7.85 -4.16 15.61
N VAL A 63 -8.90 -3.53 16.15
CA VAL A 63 -9.96 -4.19 16.91
C VAL A 63 -11.15 -4.51 15.99
N ARG A 64 -11.64 -3.50 15.25
CA ARG A 64 -12.89 -3.60 14.48
C ARG A 64 -12.81 -4.54 13.28
N LEU A 65 -11.66 -4.62 12.59
CA LEU A 65 -11.52 -5.55 11.46
C LEU A 65 -11.52 -7.02 11.91
N PRO A 66 -10.71 -7.44 12.90
CA PRO A 66 -10.77 -8.81 13.40
C PRO A 66 -12.16 -9.19 13.93
N GLU A 67 -12.81 -8.31 14.69
CA GLU A 67 -14.16 -8.56 15.21
C GLU A 67 -15.18 -8.83 14.09
N LEU A 68 -15.12 -8.05 13.00
CA LEU A 68 -15.97 -8.25 11.83
C LEU A 68 -15.76 -9.62 11.17
N LEU A 69 -14.55 -10.17 11.27
CA LEU A 69 -14.18 -11.49 10.75
C LEU A 69 -14.42 -12.62 11.78
N GLY A 70 -14.95 -12.32 12.96
CA GLY A 70 -15.10 -13.28 14.06
C GLY A 70 -13.76 -13.71 14.67
N LEU A 71 -12.74 -12.87 14.58
CA LEU A 71 -11.38 -13.12 15.04
C LEU A 71 -11.03 -12.28 16.29
N PRO A 72 -10.09 -12.75 17.13
CA PRO A 72 -9.57 -11.93 18.24
C PRO A 72 -8.91 -10.63 17.75
N PRO A 73 -9.10 -9.50 18.46
CA PRO A 73 -8.43 -8.23 18.18
C PRO A 73 -6.92 -8.39 18.05
N TRP A 74 -6.31 -7.59 17.18
CA TRP A 74 -4.85 -7.54 17.09
C TRP A 74 -4.26 -6.71 18.23
N PRO A 75 -3.06 -7.05 18.73
CA PRO A 75 -2.31 -6.17 19.61
C PRO A 75 -2.00 -4.83 18.93
N ASP A 76 -2.15 -3.71 19.65
CA ASP A 76 -1.88 -2.37 19.11
C ASP A 76 -0.42 -2.21 18.66
N ASP A 77 0.52 -2.77 19.42
CA ASP A 77 1.94 -2.82 19.12
C ASP A 77 2.24 -3.60 17.85
N PHE A 78 1.53 -4.72 17.60
CA PHE A 78 1.63 -5.41 16.32
C PHE A 78 1.20 -4.50 15.16
N PHE A 79 0.02 -3.87 15.26
CA PHE A 79 -0.52 -3.02 14.19
C PHE A 79 0.39 -1.82 13.89
N VAL A 80 0.90 -1.16 14.93
CA VAL A 80 1.80 -0.01 14.81
C VAL A 80 3.15 -0.43 14.22
N VAL A 81 3.81 -1.44 14.77
CA VAL A 81 5.13 -1.89 14.29
C VAL A 81 5.04 -2.37 12.84
N PHE A 82 3.99 -3.14 12.50
CA PHE A 82 3.76 -3.61 11.14
C PHE A 82 3.68 -2.46 10.14
N ASN A 83 2.87 -1.44 10.42
CA ASN A 83 2.71 -0.28 9.55
C ASN A 83 3.99 0.58 9.46
N LEU A 84 4.66 0.83 10.59
CA LEU A 84 5.90 1.61 10.61
C LEU A 84 7.04 0.92 9.84
N LEU A 85 7.15 -0.42 9.91
CA LEU A 85 8.12 -1.17 9.12
C LEU A 85 7.88 -0.99 7.62
N TRP A 86 6.63 -1.09 7.16
CA TRP A 86 6.30 -0.88 5.74
C TRP A 86 6.53 0.57 5.29
N LEU A 87 6.14 1.54 6.11
CA LEU A 87 6.43 2.96 5.85
C LEU A 87 7.94 3.18 5.69
N ALA A 88 8.77 2.62 6.58
CA ALA A 88 10.22 2.70 6.47
C ALA A 88 10.76 2.07 5.17
N VAL A 89 10.28 0.87 4.80
CA VAL A 89 10.66 0.20 3.55
C VAL A 89 10.27 1.05 2.33
N TRP A 90 9.09 1.68 2.33
CA TRP A 90 8.64 2.54 1.24
C TRP A 90 9.45 3.84 1.13
N ILE A 91 9.82 4.46 2.25
CA ILE A 91 10.73 5.62 2.27
C ILE A 91 12.06 5.26 1.62
N LEU A 92 12.69 4.16 2.07
CA LEU A 92 13.96 3.68 1.52
C LEU A 92 13.85 3.34 0.03
N SER A 93 12.71 2.83 -0.41
CA SER A 93 12.47 2.51 -1.82
C SER A 93 12.35 3.77 -2.69
N SER A 94 11.89 4.90 -2.15
CA SER A 94 11.89 6.18 -2.86
C SER A 94 13.32 6.66 -3.16
N ILE A 95 14.23 6.46 -2.20
CA ILE A 95 15.67 6.71 -2.37
C ILE A 95 16.25 5.74 -3.41
N GLY A 96 15.96 4.45 -3.27
CA GLY A 96 16.43 3.42 -4.19
C GLY A 96 15.96 3.62 -5.64
N LEU A 97 14.73 4.11 -5.85
CA LEU A 97 14.21 4.46 -7.16
C LEU A 97 15.06 5.56 -7.82
N ARG A 98 15.38 6.62 -7.08
CA ARG A 98 16.22 7.73 -7.56
C ARG A 98 17.67 7.30 -7.81
N ALA A 99 18.16 6.35 -7.04
CA ALA A 99 19.48 5.74 -7.21
C ALA A 99 19.56 4.69 -8.35
N GLY A 100 18.44 4.37 -9.00
CA GLY A 100 18.40 3.39 -10.09
C GLY A 100 18.45 1.92 -9.63
N TYR A 101 18.15 1.65 -8.36
CA TYR A 101 18.16 0.29 -7.81
C TYR A 101 16.88 -0.45 -8.18
N ARG A 102 17.02 -1.54 -8.93
CA ARG A 102 15.87 -2.36 -9.36
C ARG A 102 15.10 -2.97 -8.20
N VAL A 103 15.77 -3.30 -7.09
CA VAL A 103 15.11 -3.88 -5.91
C VAL A 103 14.03 -2.94 -5.34
N ALA A 104 14.18 -1.62 -5.51
CA ALA A 104 13.21 -0.63 -5.07
C ALA A 104 11.85 -0.73 -5.80
N MET A 105 11.80 -1.38 -6.96
CA MET A 105 10.55 -1.55 -7.70
C MET A 105 9.54 -2.43 -6.96
N PHE A 106 10.00 -3.44 -6.21
CA PHE A 106 9.10 -4.34 -5.50
C PHE A 106 8.26 -3.59 -4.45
N PRO A 107 8.86 -2.85 -3.49
CA PRO A 107 8.05 -2.16 -2.50
C PRO A 107 7.19 -1.04 -3.09
N ILE A 108 7.61 -0.41 -4.20
CA ILE A 108 6.82 0.64 -4.85
C ILE A 108 5.59 0.06 -5.55
N TRP A 109 5.73 -1.08 -6.24
CA TRP A 109 4.56 -1.82 -6.74
C TRP A 109 3.67 -2.26 -5.59
N PHE A 110 4.27 -2.78 -4.52
CA PHE A 110 3.53 -3.24 -3.36
C PHE A 110 2.72 -2.13 -2.69
N PHE A 111 3.31 -0.94 -2.54
CA PHE A 111 2.60 0.24 -2.09
C PHE A 111 1.42 0.55 -3.01
N ALA A 112 1.67 0.67 -4.32
CA ALA A 112 0.64 1.03 -5.29
C ALA A 112 -0.56 0.06 -5.27
N ILE A 113 -0.30 -1.24 -5.22
CA ILE A 113 -1.35 -2.27 -5.14
C ILE A 113 -2.06 -2.23 -3.79
N SER A 114 -1.34 -2.05 -2.68
CA SER A 114 -1.95 -1.93 -1.34
C SER A 114 -2.90 -0.74 -1.25
N CYS A 115 -2.55 0.39 -1.88
CA CYS A 115 -3.46 1.54 -2.01
C CYS A 115 -4.76 1.18 -2.74
N LEU A 116 -4.70 0.36 -3.79
CA LEU A 116 -5.88 -0.10 -4.51
C LEU A 116 -6.72 -1.07 -3.68
N VAL A 117 -6.07 -1.94 -2.89
CA VAL A 117 -6.77 -2.81 -1.94
C VAL A 117 -7.53 -1.96 -0.92
N ASN A 118 -6.89 -0.94 -0.35
CA ASN A 118 -7.55 -0.02 0.60
C ASN A 118 -8.73 0.73 -0.04
N LEU A 119 -8.56 1.22 -1.27
CA LEU A 119 -9.65 1.89 -2.02
C LEU A 119 -10.91 1.03 -2.13
N ILE A 120 -10.74 -0.27 -2.29
CA ILE A 120 -11.86 -1.21 -2.50
C ILE A 120 -12.38 -1.74 -1.16
N ALA A 121 -11.48 -2.16 -0.27
CA ALA A 121 -11.82 -2.83 0.97
C ALA A 121 -12.63 -1.93 1.90
N HIS A 122 -12.18 -0.69 2.12
CA HIS A 122 -12.81 0.21 3.10
C HIS A 122 -14.27 0.57 2.77
N PRO A 123 -14.63 0.92 1.52
CA PRO A 123 -16.04 1.04 1.13
C PRO A 123 -16.85 -0.24 1.32
N ILE A 124 -16.29 -1.41 0.97
CA ILE A 124 -16.98 -2.70 1.16
C ILE A 124 -17.23 -2.96 2.66
N LEU A 125 -16.24 -2.72 3.50
CA LEU A 125 -16.34 -2.88 4.95
C LEU A 125 -17.39 -1.93 5.55
N SER A 126 -17.39 -0.67 5.10
CA SER A 126 -18.40 0.32 5.48
C SER A 126 -19.82 -0.12 5.09
N LEU A 127 -20.00 -0.61 3.87
CA LEU A 127 -21.29 -1.15 3.42
C LEU A 127 -21.71 -2.38 4.25
N ALA A 128 -20.77 -3.27 4.56
CA ALA A 128 -21.04 -4.49 5.34
C ALA A 128 -21.52 -4.19 6.77
N VAL A 129 -21.00 -3.11 7.39
CA VAL A 129 -21.43 -2.69 8.75
C VAL A 129 -22.59 -1.70 8.73
N GLY A 130 -23.07 -1.29 7.55
CA GLY A 130 -24.16 -0.32 7.40
C GLY A 130 -23.83 1.09 7.91
N GLY A 131 -22.55 1.46 7.95
CA GLY A 131 -22.11 2.72 8.55
C GLY A 131 -20.60 2.98 8.40
N TYR A 132 -20.07 3.91 9.19
CA TYR A 132 -18.65 4.24 9.14
C TYR A 132 -17.77 3.06 9.60
N PHE A 133 -16.75 2.74 8.79
CA PHE A 133 -15.70 1.78 9.13
C PHE A 133 -14.32 2.47 9.11
N PRO A 134 -13.40 2.13 10.03
CA PRO A 134 -12.08 2.77 10.13
C PRO A 134 -11.33 2.75 8.81
N GLY A 135 -10.84 3.91 8.35
CA GLY A 135 -10.12 4.05 7.08
C GLY A 135 -10.99 4.47 5.89
N LEU A 136 -12.31 4.55 6.03
CA LEU A 136 -13.22 4.98 4.96
C LEU A 136 -12.98 6.41 4.48
N LEU A 137 -12.60 7.35 5.36
CA LEU A 137 -12.48 8.75 4.97
C LEU A 137 -11.23 9.00 4.12
N THR A 138 -10.12 8.34 4.45
CA THR A 138 -8.83 8.53 3.81
C THR A 138 -8.55 7.53 2.68
N SER A 139 -9.16 6.35 2.69
CA SER A 139 -8.94 5.33 1.65
C SER A 139 -9.23 5.78 0.21
N PRO A 140 -10.20 6.67 -0.09
CA PRO A 140 -10.37 7.20 -1.44
C PRO A 140 -9.16 8.00 -1.90
N LEU A 141 -8.59 8.84 -1.01
CA LEU A 141 -7.40 9.63 -1.32
C LEU A 141 -6.18 8.73 -1.55
N VAL A 142 -5.97 7.74 -0.68
CA VAL A 142 -4.91 6.73 -0.84
C VAL A 142 -5.07 5.98 -2.16
N GLY A 143 -6.30 5.58 -2.48
CA GLY A 143 -6.64 4.89 -3.72
C GLY A 143 -6.34 5.70 -4.98
N LEU A 144 -6.68 6.98 -5.00
CA LEU A 144 -6.37 7.88 -6.11
C LEU A 144 -4.86 7.96 -6.38
N PHE A 145 -4.04 8.07 -5.33
CA PHE A 145 -2.59 7.99 -5.47
C PHE A 145 -2.12 6.60 -5.91
N GLY A 146 -2.75 5.52 -5.44
CA GLY A 146 -2.51 4.16 -5.91
C GLY A 146 -2.72 4.00 -7.41
N VAL A 147 -3.88 4.40 -7.92
CA VAL A 147 -4.20 4.37 -9.36
C VAL A 147 -3.19 5.19 -10.15
N TRP A 148 -2.93 6.42 -9.71
CA TRP A 148 -1.99 7.30 -10.40
C TRP A 148 -0.57 6.71 -10.42
N LEU A 149 -0.13 6.14 -9.31
CA LEU A 149 1.17 5.52 -9.19
C LEU A 149 1.28 4.29 -10.10
N VAL A 150 0.27 3.42 -10.15
CA VAL A 150 0.23 2.28 -11.10
C VAL A 150 0.38 2.78 -12.53
N MET A 151 -0.38 3.80 -12.95
CA MET A 151 -0.27 4.36 -14.29
C MET A 151 1.15 4.88 -14.59
N ARG A 152 1.77 5.57 -13.63
CA ARG A 152 3.15 6.08 -13.78
C ARG A 152 4.19 4.96 -13.81
N LEU A 153 4.02 3.90 -13.02
CA LEU A 153 4.91 2.74 -13.02
C LEU A 153 4.79 1.94 -14.31
N ILE A 154 3.57 1.76 -14.84
CA ILE A 154 3.35 1.16 -16.17
C ILE A 154 4.07 1.97 -17.24
N ALA A 155 3.97 3.30 -17.20
CA ALA A 155 4.66 4.17 -18.16
C ALA A 155 6.19 4.12 -17.99
N LEU A 156 6.71 4.10 -16.77
CA LEU A 156 8.16 4.05 -16.50
C LEU A 156 8.77 2.71 -16.95
N THR A 157 8.02 1.62 -16.88
CA THR A 157 8.53 0.26 -17.07
C THR A 157 8.08 -0.39 -18.38
N ARG A 158 8.93 -1.24 -18.97
CA ARG A 158 8.60 -2.06 -20.15
C ARG A 158 8.50 -3.54 -19.77
N PRO A 159 7.74 -4.37 -20.50
CA PRO A 159 7.76 -5.82 -20.32
C PRO A 159 9.20 -6.36 -20.43
N SER A 160 9.58 -7.29 -19.55
CA SER A 160 10.75 -8.14 -19.77
C SER A 160 10.45 -9.02 -20.98
N ARG A 161 11.28 -8.94 -22.01
CA ARG A 161 11.24 -9.90 -23.13
C ARG A 161 11.40 -11.32 -22.62
#